data_AF-A0A521BM16-F1
#
_entry.id   AF-A0A521BM16-F1
#
_cell.length_a   1.000
_cell.length_b   1.000
_cell.length_c   1.000
_cell.angle_alpha   90.00
_cell.angle_beta   90.00
_cell.angle_gamma   90.00
#
_symmetry.space_group_name_H-M   'P 1'
#
loop_
_entity.id
_entity.type
_entity.pdbx_description
1 polymer ?
#
loop_
_entity_poly.entity_id
_entity_poly.type
_entity_poly.pdbx_seq_one_letter_code
_entity_poly.pdbx_strand_id
1 'polypeptide(L)'
;MADIKTLTQKDYDFLIELETLLYERKEEMPKGSYTTSMYKKGLDKIAQKVGEEAVETVIASKNEKNKETINEAADLIFHLMLLLAEKEIPLHKVIKKLRKRHNKGNHKHIGE
;
A
#
# COMPACT_ATOMS: atom_id res chain seq x y z
N MET A 1 4.54 23.84 13.80
CA MET A 1 4.92 22.49 13.32
C MET A 1 3.62 21.73 13.18
N ALA A 2 3.28 21.25 11.97
CA ALA A 2 2.07 20.44 11.79
C ALA A 2 2.13 19.23 12.73
N ASP A 3 0.99 18.80 13.28
CA ASP A 3 0.87 17.66 14.20
C ASP A 3 1.41 16.37 13.55
N ILE A 4 2.71 16.10 13.72
CA ILE A 4 3.41 14.87 13.30
C ILE A 4 2.97 13.65 14.14
N LYS A 5 2.06 13.85 15.09
CA LYS A 5 1.56 12.84 16.01
C LYS A 5 0.05 13.05 16.03
N THR A 6 -0.76 12.22 15.38
CA THR A 6 -1.06 10.88 15.88
C THR A 6 -1.87 10.16 14.81
N LEU A 7 -1.40 9.01 14.31
CA LEU A 7 -2.27 8.08 13.59
C LEU A 7 -3.38 7.63 14.55
N THR A 8 -4.62 7.81 14.15
CA THR A 8 -5.79 7.39 14.92
C THR A 8 -6.16 5.96 14.56
N GLN A 9 -6.98 5.33 15.39
CA GLN A 9 -7.54 4.01 15.07
C GLN A 9 -8.32 4.05 13.74
N LYS A 10 -9.05 5.13 13.48
CA LYS A 10 -9.81 5.34 12.24
C LYS A 10 -8.92 5.34 11.00
N ASP A 11 -7.71 5.89 11.09
CA ASP A 11 -6.77 5.89 9.97
C ASP A 11 -6.31 4.47 9.61
N TYR A 12 -6.16 3.60 10.61
CA TYR A 12 -5.86 2.18 10.37
C TYR A 12 -7.09 1.41 9.88
N ASP A 13 -8.27 1.71 10.43
CA ASP A 13 -9.54 1.08 10.04
C ASP A 13 -9.83 1.35 8.55
N PHE A 14 -9.47 2.53 8.03
CA PHE A 14 -9.59 2.83 6.61
C PHE A 14 -8.79 1.88 5.71
N LEU A 15 -7.62 1.39 6.14
CA LEU A 15 -6.88 0.39 5.36
C LEU A 15 -7.59 -0.97 5.32
N ILE A 16 -8.36 -1.31 6.36
CA ILE A 16 -9.19 -2.51 6.41
C ILE A 16 -10.39 -2.36 5.47
N GLU A 17 -11.05 -1.20 5.51
CA GLU A 17 -12.15 -0.86 4.60
C GLU A 17 -11.68 -0.90 3.14
N LEU A 18 -10.51 -0.32 2.84
CA LEU A 18 -9.92 -0.33 1.50
C LEU A 18 -9.59 -1.76 1.04
N GLU A 19 -8.96 -2.58 1.89
CA GLU A 19 -8.70 -3.99 1.55
C GLU A 19 -9.99 -4.75 1.24
N THR A 20 -11.03 -4.57 2.06
CA THR A 20 -12.34 -5.20 1.87
C THR A 20 -12.97 -4.78 0.55
N LEU A 21 -12.99 -3.48 0.27
CA LEU A 21 -13.50 -2.92 -0.98
C LEU A 21 -12.75 -3.46 -2.20
N LEU A 22 -11.44 -3.67 -2.11
CA LEU A 22 -10.64 -4.22 -3.20
C LEU A 22 -11.03 -5.67 -3.52
N TYR A 23 -11.31 -6.49 -2.50
CA TYR A 23 -11.81 -7.85 -2.68
C TYR A 23 -13.24 -7.86 -3.24
N GLU A 24 -14.15 -7.07 -2.66
CA GLU A 24 -15.54 -6.95 -3.15
C GLU A 24 -15.56 -6.56 -4.64
N ARG A 25 -14.75 -5.56 -5.03
CA ARG A 25 -14.68 -5.14 -6.44
C ARG A 25 -14.05 -6.16 -7.37
N LYS A 26 -13.20 -7.06 -6.86
CA LYS A 26 -12.66 -8.19 -7.64
C LYS A 26 -13.74 -9.22 -7.93
N GLU A 27 -14.63 -9.46 -6.97
CA GLU A 27 -15.74 -10.40 -7.09
C GLU A 27 -16.89 -9.83 -7.93
N GLU A 28 -17.33 -8.60 -7.65
CA GLU A 28 -18.50 -7.99 -8.28
C GLU A 28 -18.22 -7.39 -9.66
N MET A 29 -16.97 -7.01 -9.93
CA MET A 29 -16.54 -6.38 -11.19
C MET A 29 -17.45 -5.21 -11.65
N PRO A 30 -17.72 -4.19 -10.80
CA PRO A 30 -18.63 -3.11 -11.14
C PRO A 30 -18.19 -2.34 -12.38
N LYS A 31 -19.15 -2.02 -13.26
CA LYS A 31 -18.88 -1.29 -14.51
C LYS A 31 -18.36 0.13 -14.22
N GLY A 32 -17.39 0.58 -15.03
CA GLY A 32 -16.82 1.93 -14.92
C GLY A 32 -15.82 2.15 -13.78
N SER A 33 -15.61 1.17 -12.90
CA SER A 33 -14.64 1.30 -11.81
C SER A 33 -13.19 1.12 -12.28
N TYR A 34 -12.28 1.94 -11.75
CA TYR A 34 -10.85 1.83 -12.02
C TYR A 34 -10.29 0.45 -11.65
N THR A 35 -10.64 -0.08 -10.48
CA THR A 35 -10.16 -1.39 -10.03
C THR A 35 -10.64 -2.52 -10.95
N THR A 36 -11.89 -2.44 -11.46
CA THR A 36 -12.40 -3.40 -12.47
C THR A 36 -11.55 -3.37 -13.74
N SER A 37 -11.17 -2.18 -14.22
CA SER A 37 -10.27 -2.04 -15.37
C SER A 37 -8.90 -2.67 -15.10
N MET A 38 -8.36 -2.47 -13.90
CA MET A 38 -7.07 -3.04 -13.50
C MET A 38 -7.13 -4.57 -13.39
N TYR A 39 -8.13 -5.13 -12.70
CA TYR A 39 -8.32 -6.58 -12.61
C TYR A 39 -8.52 -7.23 -13.98
N LYS A 40 -9.28 -6.59 -14.88
CA LYS A 40 -9.43 -7.07 -16.27
C LYS A 40 -8.13 -7.05 -17.07
N LYS A 41 -7.23 -6.10 -16.80
CA LYS A 41 -5.90 -6.04 -17.42
C LYS A 41 -4.90 -7.02 -16.76
N GLY A 42 -5.23 -7.56 -15.59
CA GLY A 42 -4.49 -8.62 -14.93
C GLY A 42 -3.23 -8.16 -14.21
N LEU A 43 -2.55 -9.16 -13.63
CA LEU A 43 -1.41 -9.01 -12.73
C LEU A 43 -0.28 -8.14 -13.31
N ASP A 44 0.09 -8.30 -14.57
CA ASP A 44 1.20 -7.57 -15.18
C ASP A 44 0.96 -6.06 -15.20
N LYS A 45 -0.28 -5.64 -15.52
CA LYS A 45 -0.61 -4.22 -15.51
C LYS A 45 -0.65 -3.64 -14.10
N ILE A 46 -1.15 -4.40 -13.13
CA ILE A 46 -1.16 -4.00 -11.73
C ILE A 46 0.27 -3.84 -11.20
N ALA A 47 1.14 -4.82 -11.47
CA ALA A 47 2.56 -4.76 -11.09
C ALA A 47 3.30 -3.61 -11.76
N GLN A 48 3.00 -3.31 -13.03
CA GLN A 48 3.55 -2.14 -13.72
C GLN A 48 3.22 -0.85 -12.97
N LYS A 49 1.95 -0.65 -12.55
CA LYS A 49 1.56 0.55 -11.80
C LYS A 49 2.31 0.65 -10.46
N VAL A 50 2.49 -0.45 -9.72
CA VAL A 50 3.30 -0.42 -8.49
C VAL A 50 4.73 0.09 -8.76
N GLY A 51 5.34 -0.32 -9.86
CA GLY A 51 6.67 0.17 -10.25
C GLY A 51 6.68 1.65 -10.67
N GLU A 52 5.67 2.09 -11.41
CA GLU A 52 5.46 3.48 -11.83
C GLU A 52 5.36 4.41 -10.62
N GLU A 53 4.42 4.12 -9.70
CA GLU A 53 4.20 4.94 -8.50
C GLU A 53 5.42 4.96 -7.56
N ALA A 54 6.19 3.86 -7.53
CA ALA A 54 7.41 3.81 -6.74
C ALA A 54 8.48 4.77 -7.27
N VAL A 55 8.63 4.86 -8.59
CA VAL A 55 9.55 5.81 -9.23
C VAL A 55 9.05 7.24 -9.05
N GLU A 56 7.75 7.47 -9.26
CA GLU A 56 7.13 8.79 -9.07
C GLU A 56 7.27 9.27 -7.62
N THR A 57 7.06 8.40 -6.63
CA THR A 57 7.30 8.70 -5.21
C THR A 57 8.73 9.14 -4.95
N VAL A 58 9.73 8.44 -5.52
CA VAL A 58 11.15 8.80 -5.37
C VAL A 58 11.43 10.16 -6.00
N ILE A 59 10.89 10.44 -7.19
CA ILE A 59 11.05 11.72 -7.87
C ILE A 59 10.41 12.84 -7.05
N ALA A 60 9.13 12.68 -6.66
CA ALA A 60 8.38 13.66 -5.88
C ALA A 60 9.05 13.97 -4.53
N SER A 61 9.67 12.96 -3.89
CA SER A 61 10.40 13.14 -2.63
C SER A 61 11.57 14.13 -2.70
N LYS A 62 12.06 14.44 -3.91
CA LYS A 62 13.13 15.43 -4.11
C LYS A 62 12.63 16.87 -4.24
N ASN A 63 11.31 17.07 -4.36
CA ASN A 63 10.73 18.40 -4.50
C ASN A 63 10.56 19.06 -3.12
N GLU A 64 10.60 20.39 -3.07
CA GLU A 64 10.49 21.15 -1.81
C GLU A 64 9.09 21.04 -1.16
N LYS A 65 8.06 20.69 -1.95
CA LYS A 65 6.67 20.61 -1.51
C LYS A 65 6.26 19.16 -1.28
N ASN A 66 5.94 18.81 -0.03
CA ASN A 66 5.50 17.47 0.36
C ASN A 66 4.18 17.01 -0.26
N LYS A 67 3.40 17.89 -0.90
CA LYS A 67 2.08 17.54 -1.47
C LYS A 67 2.20 16.44 -2.53
N GLU A 68 3.18 16.54 -3.41
CA GLU A 68 3.39 15.55 -4.47
C GLU A 68 3.82 14.22 -3.86
N THR A 69 4.78 14.23 -2.94
CA THR A 69 5.21 13.02 -2.21
C THR A 69 4.05 12.31 -1.51
N ILE A 70 3.11 13.06 -0.91
CA ILE A 70 1.93 12.48 -0.26
C ILE A 70 1.02 11.79 -1.29
N ASN A 71 0.81 12.41 -2.45
CA ASN A 71 -0.03 11.85 -3.51
C ASN A 71 0.58 10.56 -4.08
N GLU A 72 1.84 10.61 -4.51
CA GLU A 72 2.50 9.45 -5.12
C GLU A 72 2.66 8.29 -4.10
N ALA A 73 2.92 8.61 -2.82
CA ALA A 73 2.96 7.59 -1.78
C ALA A 73 1.59 6.96 -1.53
N ALA A 74 0.50 7.74 -1.62
CA ALA A 74 -0.86 7.21 -1.52
C ALA A 74 -1.19 6.29 -2.69
N ASP A 75 -0.84 6.68 -3.91
CA ASP A 75 -1.04 5.86 -5.11
C ASP A 75 -0.20 4.57 -5.07
N LEU A 76 1.05 4.65 -4.59
CA LEU A 76 1.88 3.48 -4.35
C LEU A 76 1.25 2.51 -3.34
N ILE A 77 0.73 2.99 -2.21
CA ILE A 77 0.07 2.15 -1.20
C ILE A 77 -1.19 1.52 -1.78
N PHE A 78 -2.02 2.31 -2.48
CA PHE A 78 -3.22 1.81 -3.15
C PHE A 78 -2.89 0.70 -4.14
N HIS A 79 -1.92 0.93 -5.03
CA HIS A 79 -1.53 -0.04 -6.05
C HIS A 79 -0.86 -1.28 -5.46
N LEU A 80 -0.11 -1.14 -4.36
CA LEU A 80 0.42 -2.28 -3.63
C LEU A 80 -0.71 -3.12 -2.99
N MET A 81 -1.72 -2.49 -2.38
CA MET A 81 -2.87 -3.21 -1.83
C MET A 81 -3.69 -3.90 -2.94
N LEU A 82 -3.87 -3.26 -4.09
CA LEU A 82 -4.51 -3.85 -5.27
C LEU A 82 -3.74 -5.07 -5.78
N LEU A 83 -2.41 -4.99 -5.85
CA LEU A 83 -1.54 -6.12 -6.20
C LEU A 83 -1.68 -7.29 -5.22
N LEU A 84 -1.75 -6.99 -3.92
CA LEU A 84 -1.93 -7.98 -2.88
C LEU A 84 -3.30 -8.67 -2.98
N ALA A 85 -4.37 -7.91 -3.24
CA ALA A 85 -5.72 -8.45 -3.46
C ALA A 85 -5.80 -9.32 -4.72
N GLU A 86 -5.17 -8.91 -5.82
CA GLU A 86 -5.08 -9.73 -7.05
C GLU A 86 -4.41 -11.08 -6.77
N LYS A 87 -3.37 -11.08 -5.93
CA LYS A 87 -2.63 -12.28 -5.52
C LYS A 87 -3.24 -13.04 -4.33
N GLU A 88 -4.38 -12.59 -3.80
CA GLU A 88 -5.03 -13.17 -2.61
C GLU A 88 -4.11 -13.23 -1.37
N ILE A 89 -3.28 -12.20 -1.23
CA ILE A 89 -2.37 -12.05 -0.09
C ILE A 89 -2.95 -10.96 0.82
N PRO A 90 -3.50 -11.30 1.98
CA PRO A 90 -4.05 -10.28 2.87
C PRO A 90 -2.94 -9.41 3.48
N LEU A 91 -3.20 -8.11 3.62
CA LEU A 91 -2.29 -7.09 4.16
C LEU A 91 -1.75 -7.48 5.54
N HIS A 92 -2.56 -8.18 6.35
CA HIS A 92 -2.14 -8.67 7.65
C HIS A 92 -0.88 -9.56 7.58
N LYS A 93 -0.67 -10.32 6.49
CA LYS A 93 0.54 -11.14 6.30
C LYS A 93 1.77 -10.26 6.08
N VAL A 94 1.63 -9.17 5.34
CA VAL A 94 2.69 -8.16 5.14
C VAL A 94 3.02 -7.47 6.46
N ILE A 95 2.00 -7.03 7.21
CA ILE A 95 2.18 -6.42 8.54
C ILE A 95 2.89 -7.39 9.50
N LYS A 96 2.48 -8.67 9.54
CA LYS A 96 3.18 -9.71 10.34
C LYS A 96 4.65 -9.84 9.95
N LYS A 97 4.97 -9.78 8.64
CA LYS A 97 6.36 -9.81 8.16
C LYS A 97 7.15 -8.58 8.62
N LEU A 98 6.54 -7.38 8.57
CA LEU A 98 7.15 -6.13 9.05
C LEU A 98 7.41 -6.19 10.55
N ARG A 99 6.43 -6.60 11.37
CA ARG A 99 6.59 -6.80 12.82
C ARG A 99 7.73 -7.78 13.13
N LYS A 100 7.80 -8.91 12.40
CA LYS A 100 8.88 -9.89 12.55
C LYS A 100 10.26 -9.32 12.20
N ARG A 101 10.37 -8.47 11.17
CA ARG A 101 11.64 -7.79 10.81
C ARG A 101 12.09 -6.84 11.91
N HIS A 102 11.18 -6.05 12.45
CA HIS A 102 11.48 -5.13 13.55
C HIS A 102 11.91 -5.87 14.82
N ASN A 103 11.18 -6.91 15.23
CA ASN A 103 11.51 -7.68 16.43
C ASN A 103 12.84 -8.46 16.30
N LYS A 104 13.25 -8.86 15.09
CA LYS A 104 14.56 -9.50 14.85
C LYS A 104 15.74 -8.53 14.90
N GLY A 105 15.51 -7.24 14.67
CA GLY A 105 16.55 -6.21 14.83
C GLY A 105 17.00 -6.03 16.28
N ASN A 106 16.12 -6.34 17.25
CA ASN A 106 16.38 -6.17 18.69
C ASN A 106 17.12 -7.36 19.35
N HIS A 107 17.47 -8.41 18.59
CA HIS A 107 18.20 -9.59 19.10
C HIS A 107 19.58 -9.79 18.44
N LYS A 108 20.21 -8.73 17.92
CA LYS A 108 21.59 -8.80 17.39
C LYS A 108 22.69 -8.22 18.30
N HIS A 109 22.42 -8.04 19.59
CA HIS A 109 23.45 -7.83 20.61
C HIS A 109 23.12 -8.63 21.88
N ILE A 110 23.39 -9.92 21.85
CA ILE A 110 23.78 -10.68 23.04
C ILE A 110 24.92 -11.59 22.62
N GLY A 111 26.15 -11.18 22.96
CA GLY A 111 27.25 -12.03 23.42
C GLY A 111 27.91 -13.02 22.45
N GLU A 112 29.21 -12.78 22.27
CA GLU A 112 30.31 -13.71 21.90
C GLU A 112 30.58 -14.00 20.42
#